data_AF-W8W0L6-F1
#
_entry.id   AF-W8W0L6-F1
#
_cell.length_a   1.000
_cell.length_b   1.000
_cell.length_c   1.000
_cell.angle_alpha   90.00
_cell.angle_beta   90.00
_cell.angle_gamma   90.00
#
_symmetry.space_group_name_H-M   'P 1'
#
loop_
_entity.id
_entity.type
_entity.pdbx_description
1 polymer ?
#
loop_
_entity_poly.entity_id
_entity_poly.type
_entity_poly.pdbx_seq_one_letter_code
_entity_poly.pdbx_strand_id
1 'polypeptide(L)' 'MPNKIEKRPLKSILFTGFLCGLFNVILIAGWDYYDGEPFKPFQYFFTFLIFGSLMGFAFRHKVTKIN' A
#
# COMPACT_ATOMS: atom_id res chain seq x y z
N MET A 1 -22.18 -20.87 -3.26
CA MET A 1 -22.29 -19.91 -4.38
C MET A 1 -20.92 -19.74 -4.99
N PRO A 2 -20.74 -19.91 -6.32
CA PRO A 2 -19.45 -19.77 -6.96
C PRO A 2 -18.97 -18.31 -6.92
N ASN A 3 -17.77 -18.07 -6.41
CA ASN A 3 -17.12 -16.76 -6.43
C ASN A 3 -16.25 -16.65 -7.69
N LYS A 4 -16.36 -15.55 -8.44
CA LYS A 4 -15.46 -15.26 -9.57
C LYS A 4 -14.27 -14.46 -9.07
N ILE A 5 -13.06 -15.00 -9.23
CA ILE A 5 -11.80 -14.30 -8.90
C ILE A 5 -11.33 -13.57 -10.15
N GLU A 6 -11.37 -12.23 -10.12
CA GLU A 6 -10.93 -11.40 -11.23
C GLU A 6 -9.65 -10.64 -10.87
N LYS A 7 -8.73 -10.52 -11.83
CA LYS A 7 -7.52 -9.69 -11.67
C LYS A 7 -7.89 -8.23 -11.87
N ARG A 8 -7.51 -7.37 -10.94
CA ARG A 8 -7.68 -5.91 -11.08
C ARG A 8 -6.73 -5.36 -12.15
N PRO A 9 -7.11 -4.26 -12.83
CA PRO A 9 -6.24 -3.61 -13.80
C PRO A 9 -4.99 -3.05 -13.10
N LEU A 10 -3.86 -3.09 -13.81
CA LEU A 10 -2.55 -2.68 -13.25
C LEU A 10 -2.57 -1.25 -12.71
N LYS A 11 -3.28 -0.32 -13.38
CA LYS A 11 -3.47 1.06 -12.92
C LYS A 11 -4.11 1.14 -11.52
N SER A 12 -5.15 0.33 -11.27
CA SER A 12 -5.81 0.30 -9.96
C SER A 12 -4.89 -0.28 -8.89
N ILE A 13 -4.13 -1.32 -9.22
CA ILE A 13 -3.17 -1.94 -8.30
C ILE A 13 -2.08 -0.94 -7.90
N LEU A 14 -1.49 -0.25 -8.87
CA LEU A 14 -0.46 0.76 -8.64
C LEU A 14 -1.00 1.94 -7.83
N PHE A 15 -2.23 2.40 -8.12
CA PHE A 15 -2.85 3.49 -7.39
C PHE A 15 -3.14 3.11 -5.92
N THR A 16 -3.67 1.91 -5.67
CA THR A 16 -3.89 1.41 -4.32
C THR A 16 -2.57 1.24 -3.56
N GLY A 17 -1.55 0.64 -4.20
CA GLY A 17 -0.23 0.51 -3.61
C GLY A 17 0.41 1.86 -3.26
N PHE A 18 0.34 2.83 -4.18
CA PHE A 18 0.85 4.19 -3.98
C PHE A 18 0.16 4.88 -2.79
N LEU A 19 -1.17 4.84 -2.72
CA LEU A 19 -1.93 5.45 -1.62
C LEU A 19 -1.59 4.79 -0.28
N CYS A 20 -1.54 3.45 -0.23
CA CYS A 20 -1.17 2.71 0.99
C CYS A 20 0.25 3.02 1.44
N GLY A 21 1.21 3.05 0.53
CA GLY A 21 2.60 3.41 0.83
C GLY A 21 2.71 4.84 1.35
N LEU A 22 2.03 5.79 0.69
CA LEU A 22 2.08 7.21 1.06
C LEU A 22 1.48 7.43 2.46
N PHE A 23 0.31 6.85 2.70
CA PHE A 23 -0.33 6.91 4.01
C PHE A 23 0.55 6.32 5.12
N ASN A 24 1.19 5.17 4.86
CA ASN A 24 2.08 4.53 5.82
C ASN A 24 3.32 5.39 6.14
N VAL A 25 3.97 5.97 5.13
CA VAL A 25 5.12 6.86 5.36
C VAL A 25 4.74 8.12 6.11
N ILE A 26 3.58 8.72 5.82
CA ILE A 26 3.12 9.90 6.57
C ILE A 26 2.92 9.55 8.05
N LEU A 27 2.35 8.38 8.35
CA LEU A 27 2.18 7.93 9.73
C LEU A 27 3.52 7.71 10.42
N ILE A 28 4.47 7.03 9.77
CA ILE A 28 5.80 6.77 10.34
C ILE A 28 6.57 8.07 10.52
N ALA A 29 6.57 8.96 9.52
CA ALA A 29 7.24 10.25 9.62
C ALA A 29 6.63 11.14 10.71
N GLY A 30 5.30 11.09 10.88
CA GLY A 30 4.61 11.77 11.98
C GLY A 30 4.94 11.18 13.35
N TRP A 31 5.11 9.85 13.42
CA TRP A 31 5.53 9.15 14.63
C TRP A 31 6.99 9.49 15.00
N ASP A 32 7.91 9.40 14.04
CA ASP A 32 9.32 9.73 14.25
C ASP A 32 9.48 11.22 14.64
N TYR A 33 8.65 12.11 14.10
CA TYR A 33 8.59 13.51 14.53
C TYR A 33 8.13 13.66 16.00
N TYR A 34 7.17 12.85 16.43
CA TYR A 34 6.67 12.85 17.81
C TYR A 34 7.72 12.31 18.80
N ASP A 35 8.43 11.24 18.44
CA ASP A 35 9.48 10.62 19.27
C ASP A 35 10.81 11.40 19.25
N GLY A 36 10.91 12.48 18.46
CA GLY A 36 12.13 13.28 18.32
C GLY A 36 13.25 12.55 17.57
N GLU A 37 12.91 11.52 16.80
CA GLU A 37 13.86 10.78 15.98
C GLU A 37 14.40 11.66 14.84
N PRO A 38 15.67 11.46 14.42
CA PRO A 38 16.21 12.19 13.27
C PRO A 38 15.46 11.79 12.00
N PHE A 39 15.25 12.75 11.10
CA PHE A 39 14.56 12.51 9.83
C PHE A 39 15.37 11.56 8.93
N LYS A 40 14.81 10.37 8.65
CA LYS A 40 15.45 9.29 7.86
C LYS A 40 14.78 9.11 6.49
N PRO A 41 15.05 9.98 5.49
CA PRO A 41 14.36 9.95 4.19
C PRO A 41 14.53 8.63 3.44
N PHE A 42 15.70 8.00 3.54
CA PHE A 42 15.95 6.70 2.90
C PHE A 42 15.09 5.59 3.50
N GLN A 43 14.94 5.54 4.83
CA GLN A 43 14.09 4.57 5.52
C GLN A 43 12.64 4.72 5.06
N TYR A 44 12.13 5.96 5.03
CA TYR A 44 10.78 6.25 4.55
C TYR A 44 10.58 5.83 3.09
N PHE A 45 11.54 6.12 2.22
CA PHE A 45 11.45 5.74 0.81
C PHE A 45 11.40 4.21 0.61
N PHE A 46 12.25 3.46 1.31
CA PHE A 46 12.23 1.99 1.24
C PHE A 46 10.94 1.42 1.83
N THR A 47 10.47 1.96 2.96
CA THR A 47 9.20 1.55 3.55
C THR A 47 8.03 1.83 2.60
N PHE A 48 8.00 3.00 1.96
CA PHE A 48 7.01 3.33 0.92
C PHE A 48 7.00 2.30 -0.21
N LEU A 49 8.17 2.01 -0.77
CA LEU A 49 8.30 1.10 -1.91
C LEU A 49 7.90 -0.33 -1.53
N ILE A 50 8.42 -0.85 -0.42
CA ILE A 50 8.15 -2.21 0.02
C ILE A 50 6.68 -2.36 0.40
N PHE A 51 6.18 -1.49 1.29
CA PHE A 51 4.81 -1.56 1.77
C PHE A 51 3.79 -1.31 0.66
N GLY A 52 4.02 -0.28 -0.17
CA GLY A 52 3.16 0.02 -1.31
C GLY A 52 3.12 -1.09 -2.35
N SER A 53 4.26 -1.72 -2.65
CA SER A 53 4.32 -2.86 -3.57
C SER A 53 3.60 -4.09 -3.01
N LEU A 54 3.82 -4.41 -1.73
CA LEU A 54 3.15 -5.52 -1.05
C LEU A 54 1.64 -5.32 -1.01
N MET A 55 1.17 -4.11 -0.67
CA MET A 55 -0.27 -3.82 -0.65
C MET A 55 -0.89 -3.84 -2.04
N GLY A 56 -0.21 -3.26 -3.04
CA GLY A 56 -0.66 -3.38 -4.43
C GLY A 56 -0.82 -4.85 -4.84
N PHE A 57 0.16 -5.70 -4.52
CA PHE A 57 0.08 -7.12 -4.81
C PHE A 57 -1.02 -7.84 -4.03
N ALA A 58 -1.19 -7.55 -2.74
CA ALA A 58 -2.24 -8.14 -1.90
C ALA A 58 -3.65 -7.82 -2.44
N PHE A 59 -3.87 -6.61 -2.95
CA PHE A 59 -5.14 -6.19 -3.53
C PHE A 59 -5.28 -6.46 -5.04
N ARG A 60 -4.42 -7.31 -5.62
CA ARG A 60 -4.46 -7.71 -7.03
C ARG A 60 -5.75 -8.43 -7.41
N HIS A 61 -6.32 -9.21 -6.49
CA HIS A 61 -7.46 -10.07 -6.74
C HIS A 61 -8.73 -9.44 -6.16
N LYS A 62 -9.76 -9.31 -7.00
CA LYS A 62 -11.10 -8.93 -6.59
C LYS A 62 -11.98 -10.17 -6.60
N VAL A 63 -12.69 -10.40 -5.49
CA VAL A 63 -13.73 -11.43 -5.42
C VAL A 63 -15.04 -10.79 -5.84
N THR A 64 -15.58 -11.21 -6.99
CA THR A 64 -16.89 -10.79 -7.48
C THR A 64 -17.89 -11.92 -7.18
N LYS A 65 -18.93 -11.62 -6.38
CA LYS A 65 -20.05 -12.55 -6.17
C LYS A 65 -20.95 -12.52 -7.42
N ILE A 66 -21.26 -13.69 -7.96
CA ILE A 66 -22.27 -13.85 -9.02
C ILE A 66 -23.60 -14.05 -8.30
N ASN A 67 -24.54 -13.13 -8.49
CA ASN A 67 -25.89 -13.17 -7.91
C ASN A 67 -26.85 -13.88 -8.87
#